data_AF-A0A925FF23-F1
#
_entry.id   AF-A0A925FF23-F1
#
_cell.length_a   1.000
_cell.length_b   1.000
_cell.length_c   1.000
_cell.angle_alpha   90.00
_cell.angle_beta   90.00
_cell.angle_gamma   90.00
#
_symmetry.space_group_name_H-M   'P 1'
#
loop_
_entity.id
_entity.type
_entity.pdbx_description
1 polymer ?
#
loop_
_entity_poly.entity_id
_entity_poly.type
_entity_poly.pdbx_seq_one_letter_code
_entity_poly.pdbx_strand_id
1 'polypeptide(L)'
;MLDMLAVWFELRFGQKPLLLFGVLGAMLAGIGVLAGLALVAIRIVGGFGYRPLIDLVMLCVIVGTVLFVGGLVGEMIAAQRAELRELRRRLDEAGR
;
A
#
# COMPACT_ATOMS: atom_id res chain seq x y z
N MET A 1 17.36 6.43 17.13
CA MET A 1 17.03 6.49 15.69
C MET A 1 15.70 5.80 15.36
N LEU A 2 15.48 4.54 15.76
CA LEU A 2 14.18 3.86 15.58
C LEU A 2 13.00 4.65 16.18
N ASP A 3 13.20 5.26 17.33
CA ASP A 3 12.15 5.99 18.05
C ASP A 3 11.63 7.22 17.29
N MET A 4 12.52 7.98 16.66
CA MET A 4 12.14 9.14 15.82
C MET A 4 11.44 8.71 14.53
N LEU A 5 11.81 7.55 13.98
CA LEU A 5 11.19 6.98 12.79
C LEU A 5 9.77 6.47 13.11
N ALA A 6 9.59 5.88 14.28
CA ALA A 6 8.28 5.48 14.80
C ALA A 6 7.37 6.68 15.05
N VAL A 7 7.89 7.75 15.68
CA VAL A 7 7.13 9.00 15.90
C VAL A 7 6.79 9.68 14.57
N TRP A 8 7.72 9.74 13.62
CA TRP A 8 7.47 10.28 12.28
C TRP A 8 6.41 9.47 11.54
N PHE A 9 6.48 8.13 11.63
CA PHE A 9 5.47 7.25 11.11
C PHE A 9 4.14 7.59 11.78
N GLU A 10 4.01 7.55 13.09
CA GLU A 10 2.76 7.83 13.79
C GLU A 10 2.12 9.18 13.42
N LEU A 11 2.91 10.25 13.33
CA LEU A 11 2.44 11.60 12.94
C LEU A 11 1.97 11.68 11.48
N ARG A 12 2.67 11.02 10.54
CA ARG A 12 2.36 11.09 9.10
C ARG A 12 1.36 10.01 8.65
N PHE A 13 1.48 8.81 9.21
CA PHE A 13 0.64 7.64 8.96
C PHE A 13 -0.74 7.78 9.56
N GLY A 14 -0.86 8.37 10.75
CA GLY A 14 -2.15 8.52 11.44
C GLY A 14 -3.16 9.39 10.70
N GLN A 15 -2.71 10.18 9.71
CA GLN A 15 -3.58 11.08 8.95
C GLN A 15 -4.00 10.53 7.57
N LYS A 16 -3.10 9.89 6.81
CA LYS A 16 -3.35 9.42 5.42
C LYS A 16 -2.53 8.16 5.08
N PRO A 17 -2.88 7.01 5.67
CA PRO A 17 -2.13 5.75 5.51
C PRO A 17 -2.11 5.18 4.08
N LEU A 18 -3.09 5.51 3.23
CA LEU A 18 -3.08 5.15 1.80
C LEU A 18 -1.92 5.81 1.06
N LEU A 19 -1.54 7.02 1.45
CA LEU A 19 -0.56 7.79 0.68
C LEU A 19 0.84 7.16 0.74
N LEU A 20 1.20 6.51 1.84
CA LEU A 20 2.50 5.83 1.95
C LEU A 20 2.46 4.44 1.33
N PHE A 21 1.63 3.53 1.85
CA PHE A 21 1.62 2.13 1.39
C PHE A 21 0.88 1.94 0.08
N GLY A 22 -0.19 2.71 -0.15
CA GLY A 22 -0.95 2.68 -1.39
C GLY A 22 -0.14 3.15 -2.60
N VAL A 23 0.52 4.30 -2.52
CA VAL A 23 1.31 4.84 -3.64
C VAL A 23 2.54 3.96 -3.91
N LEU A 24 3.27 3.55 -2.87
CA LEU A 24 4.41 2.65 -3.02
C LEU A 24 3.98 1.28 -3.56
N GLY A 25 2.90 0.72 -3.04
CA GLY A 25 2.34 -0.55 -3.51
C GLY A 25 1.86 -0.49 -4.95
N ALA A 26 1.13 0.57 -5.32
CA ALA A 26 0.66 0.78 -6.69
C ALA A 26 1.82 0.96 -7.68
N MET A 27 2.87 1.72 -7.32
CA MET A 27 4.06 1.83 -8.15
C MET A 27 4.74 0.48 -8.33
N LEU A 28 4.94 -0.27 -7.24
CA LEU A 28 5.64 -1.56 -7.31
C LEU A 28 4.84 -2.60 -8.09
N ALA A 29 3.52 -2.66 -7.90
CA ALA A 29 2.62 -3.52 -8.66
C ALA A 29 2.60 -3.13 -10.14
N GLY A 30 2.54 -1.82 -10.45
CA GLY A 30 2.59 -1.30 -11.82
C GLY A 30 3.88 -1.67 -12.55
N ILE A 31 5.03 -1.50 -11.89
CA ILE A 31 6.34 -1.92 -12.42
C ILE A 31 6.35 -3.43 -12.65
N GLY A 32 5.85 -4.22 -11.70
CA GLY A 32 5.75 -5.67 -11.82
C GLY A 32 4.90 -6.11 -13.02
N VAL A 33 3.74 -5.48 -13.23
CA VAL A 33 2.86 -5.76 -14.37
C VAL A 33 3.53 -5.40 -15.71
N LEU A 34 4.16 -4.23 -15.79
CA LEU A 34 4.88 -3.80 -16.99
C LEU A 34 6.05 -4.74 -17.32
N ALA A 35 6.84 -5.12 -16.31
CA ALA A 35 7.92 -6.08 -16.46
C ALA A 35 7.40 -7.47 -16.87
N GLY A 36 6.27 -7.90 -16.32
CA GLY A 36 5.59 -9.14 -16.69
C GLY A 36 5.13 -9.14 -18.15
N LEU A 37 4.51 -8.06 -18.62
CA LEU A 37 4.11 -7.89 -20.02
C LEU A 37 5.32 -7.93 -20.96
N ALA A 38 6.42 -7.26 -20.60
CA ALA A 38 7.66 -7.31 -21.38
C ALA A 38 8.23 -8.74 -21.46
N LEU A 39 8.23 -9.48 -20.36
CA LEU A 39 8.65 -10.88 -20.30
C LEU A 39 7.76 -11.80 -21.16
N VAL A 40 6.44 -11.59 -21.14
CA VAL A 40 5.51 -12.35 -22.00
C VAL A 40 5.81 -12.07 -23.48
N ALA A 41 6.03 -10.82 -23.86
CA ALA A 41 6.38 -10.46 -25.24
C ALA A 41 7.69 -11.13 -25.69
N ILE A 42 8.74 -11.07 -24.85
CA ILE A 42 10.03 -11.74 -25.13
C ILE A 42 9.84 -13.25 -25.24
N ARG A 43 8.99 -13.85 -24.39
CA ARG A 43 8.75 -15.29 -24.39
C ARG A 43 8.03 -15.79 -25.64
N ILE A 44 7.16 -14.96 -26.23
CA ILE A 44 6.44 -15.25 -27.48
C ILE A 44 7.38 -15.11 -28.69
N VAL A 45 8.22 -14.08 -28.74
CA VAL A 45 9.08 -13.78 -29.90
C VAL A 45 10.40 -14.55 -29.87
N GLY A 46 11.04 -14.64 -28.71
CA GLY A 46 12.39 -15.20 -28.57
C GLY A 46 12.43 -16.64 -28.04
N GLY A 47 11.33 -17.20 -27.55
CA GLY A 47 11.26 -18.58 -27.03
C GLY A 47 11.99 -18.83 -25.69
N PHE A 48 12.88 -17.93 -25.28
CA PHE A 48 13.60 -18.01 -24.01
C PHE A 48 12.81 -17.40 -22.85
N GLY A 49 12.83 -18.06 -21.69
CA GLY A 49 12.24 -17.57 -20.45
C GLY A 49 13.24 -17.66 -19.30
N TYR A 50 13.66 -16.51 -18.78
CA TYR A 50 14.48 -16.44 -17.58
C TYR A 50 13.61 -16.64 -16.34
N ARG A 51 13.64 -17.85 -15.76
CA ARG A 51 12.88 -18.21 -14.55
C ARG A 51 13.05 -17.21 -13.39
N PRO A 52 14.27 -16.75 -13.03
CA PRO A 52 14.45 -15.81 -11.93
C PRO A 52 13.76 -14.45 -12.16
N LEU A 53 13.63 -14.03 -13.43
CA LEU A 53 12.98 -12.78 -13.79
C LEU A 53 11.46 -12.87 -13.62
N ILE A 54 10.87 -14.04 -13.89
CA ILE A 54 9.45 -14.32 -13.67
C ILE A 54 9.15 -14.32 -12.17
N ASP A 55 10.01 -14.93 -11.35
CA ASP A 55 9.86 -14.95 -9.90
C ASP A 55 9.94 -13.54 -9.30
N LEU A 56 10.85 -12.70 -9.82
CA LEU A 56 10.95 -11.29 -9.41
C LEU A 56 9.69 -10.49 -9.78
N VAL A 57 9.16 -10.68 -10.98
CA VAL A 57 7.90 -10.06 -11.41
C VAL A 57 6.75 -10.47 -10.48
N MET A 58 6.63 -11.77 -10.20
CA MET A 58 5.60 -12.30 -9.32
C MET A 58 5.72 -11.70 -7.91
N LEU A 59 6.94 -11.62 -7.38
CA LEU A 59 7.22 -10.97 -6.09
C LEU A 59 6.80 -9.50 -6.09
N CYS A 60 7.20 -8.72 -7.11
CA CYS A 60 6.83 -7.31 -7.22
C CYS A 60 5.32 -7.10 -7.28
N VAL A 61 4.60 -7.92 -8.05
CA VAL A 61 3.14 -7.85 -8.16
C VAL A 61 2.47 -8.21 -6.84
N ILE A 62 2.88 -9.30 -6.19
CA ILE A 62 2.28 -9.75 -4.92
C ILE A 62 2.55 -8.72 -3.81
N VAL A 63 3.80 -8.33 -3.61
CA VAL A 63 4.19 -7.36 -2.57
C VAL A 63 3.53 -6.00 -2.83
N GLY A 64 3.53 -5.54 -4.08
CA GLY A 64 2.89 -4.29 -4.46
C GLY A 64 1.38 -4.30 -4.16
N THR A 65 0.71 -5.40 -4.49
CA THR A 65 -0.73 -5.57 -4.22
C THR A 65 -1.02 -5.62 -2.72
N VAL A 66 -0.23 -6.36 -1.94
CA VAL A 66 -0.38 -6.44 -0.47
C VAL A 66 -0.19 -5.07 0.18
N LEU A 67 0.83 -4.31 -0.24
CA LEU A 67 1.05 -2.94 0.24
C LEU A 67 -0.10 -2.01 -0.17
N PHE A 68 -0.60 -2.13 -1.39
CA PHE A 68 -1.72 -1.33 -1.87
C PHE A 68 -2.99 -1.56 -1.04
N VAL A 69 -3.37 -2.83 -0.87
CA VAL A 69 -4.53 -3.22 -0.06
C VAL A 69 -4.32 -2.81 1.41
N GLY A 70 -3.13 -3.01 1.96
CA GLY A 70 -2.79 -2.58 3.31
C GLY A 70 -2.94 -1.07 3.51
N GLY A 71 -2.56 -0.26 2.52
CA GLY A 71 -2.78 1.19 2.52
C GLY A 71 -4.26 1.56 2.53
N LEU A 72 -5.08 0.91 1.70
CA LEU A 72 -6.54 1.07 1.65
C LEU A 72 -7.21 0.73 2.99
N VAL A 73 -6.86 -0.43 3.57
CA VAL A 73 -7.38 -0.86 4.88
C VAL A 73 -6.96 0.13 5.97
N GLY A 74 -5.71 0.60 5.94
CA GLY A 74 -5.25 1.65 6.84
C GLY A 74 -6.14 2.91 6.76
N GLU A 75 -6.47 3.35 5.54
CA GLU A 75 -7.27 4.57 5.32
C GLU A 75 -8.68 4.41 5.89
N MET A 76 -9.29 3.25 5.68
CA MET A 76 -10.60 2.92 6.25
C MET A 76 -10.57 2.95 7.78
N ILE A 77 -9.55 2.36 8.41
CA ILE A 77 -9.40 2.37 9.86
C ILE A 77 -9.21 3.80 10.38
N ALA A 78 -8.40 4.62 9.69
CA ALA A 78 -8.18 6.01 10.06
C ALA A 78 -9.48 6.83 9.97
N ALA A 79 -10.26 6.64 8.90
CA ALA A 79 -11.56 7.27 8.71
C ALA A 79 -12.54 6.87 9.82
N GLN A 80 -12.66 5.57 10.12
CA GLN A 80 -13.54 5.08 11.17
C GLN A 80 -13.15 5.62 12.57
N ARG A 81 -11.84 5.74 12.86
CA ARG A 81 -11.36 6.36 14.11
C ARG A 81 -11.67 7.86 14.16
N ALA A 82 -11.64 8.57 13.04
CA ALA A 82 -12.02 9.98 12.97
C ALA A 82 -13.52 10.16 13.27
N GLU A 83 -14.37 9.33 12.67
CA GLU A 83 -15.81 9.34 12.90
C GLU A 83 -16.18 9.02 14.36
N LEU A 84 -15.55 8.01 14.97
CA LEU A 84 -15.76 7.67 16.38
C LEU A 84 -15.38 8.81 17.34
N ARG A 85 -14.33 9.58 17.03
CA ARG A 85 -13.92 10.74 17.83
C ARG A 85 -14.95 11.87 17.75
N GLU A 86 -15.51 12.11 16.57
CA GLU A 86 -16.56 13.11 16.37
C GLU A 86 -17.86 12.73 17.11
N LEU A 87 -18.27 11.46 17.03
CA LEU A 87 -19.41 10.94 17.78
C LEU A 87 -19.26 11.10 19.29
N ARG A 88 -18.09 10.75 19.84
CA ARG A 88 -17.79 10.95 21.27
C ARG A 88 -17.88 12.41 21.66
N ARG A 89 -17.32 13.30 20.85
CA ARG A 89 -17.37 14.75 21.11
C ARG A 89 -18.80 15.27 21.16
N ARG A 90 -19.68 14.82 20.25
CA ARG A 90 -21.10 15.21 20.25
C ARG A 90 -21.85 14.71 21.47
N LEU A 91 -21.54 13.50 21.94
CA LEU A 91 -22.12 12.97 23.18
C LEU A 91 -21.69 13.79 24.40
N ASP A 92 -20.41 14.20 24.46
CA ASP A 92 -19.90 15.07 25.53
C ASP A 92 -20.52 16.47 25.51
N GLU A 93 -20.87 16.98 24.32
CA GLU A 93 -21.56 18.26 24.14
C GLU A 93 -23.06 18.18 24.49
N ALA A 94 -23.73 17.05 24.19
CA ALA A 94 -25.15 16.85 24.49
C ALA A 94 -25.43 16.45 25.95
N GLY A 95 -24.42 15.93 26.66
CA GLY A 95 -24.50 15.59 28.09
C GLY A 95 -24.23 16.77 29.03
N ARG A 96 -23.89 17.96 28.50
CA ARG A 96 -23.78 19.22 29.24
C ARG A 96 -25.01 20.08 29.00
#